data_AF-A0A3C1QRA9-F1
#
_entry.id   AF-A0A3C1QRA9-F1
#
_cell.length_a   1.000
_cell.length_b   1.000
_cell.length_c   1.000
_cell.angle_alpha   90.00
_cell.angle_beta   90.00
_cell.angle_gamma   90.00
#
_symmetry.space_group_name_H-M   'P 1'
#
loop_
_entity.id
_entity.type
_entity.pdbx_description
1 polymer ?
#
loop_
_entity_poly.entity_id
_entity_poly.type
_entity_poly.pdbx_seq_one_letter_code
_entity_poly.pdbx_strand_id
1 'polypeptide(L)'
;MPTVVDEVFGAGVDSVRPYEPKVTFGDSYLYWVAEASPSHVPTFEECSDEIIRFWRWEKAVELAKADAEKKLAAISGDQTLKDAFGDEVIESRPFSYWSVGGGNIGSFGQITISPVNYSKTGADGVTVTETLDDLGQEFMDPVFAAEAGGKVIGIDYRHETVYAVQVLEKETTGPLSETAVMNQTAPNPNATRIVGADIGEFLQDWFLDLEKRRNLRWTIDQ
;
A
#
# COMPACT_ATOMS: atom_id res chain seq x y z
N MET A 1 21.12 5.58 -54.29
CA MET A 1 21.08 6.34 -53.03
C MET A 1 21.37 5.35 -51.91
N PRO A 2 22.29 5.65 -50.97
CA PRO A 2 22.49 4.78 -49.82
C PRO A 2 21.22 4.79 -48.96
N THR A 3 20.88 3.65 -48.37
CA THR A 3 19.74 3.58 -47.44
C THR A 3 20.18 4.09 -46.06
N VAL A 4 19.22 4.55 -45.24
CA VAL A 4 19.48 4.99 -43.84
C VAL A 4 20.23 3.91 -43.03
N VAL A 5 20.10 2.64 -43.42
CA VAL A 5 20.78 1.49 -42.79
C VAL A 5 22.29 1.49 -43.11
N ASP A 6 22.70 1.93 -44.30
CA ASP A 6 24.11 1.96 -44.72
C ASP A 6 24.92 3.06 -44.01
N GLU A 7 24.27 4.18 -43.67
CA GLU A 7 24.90 5.31 -42.97
C GLU A 7 25.16 5.03 -41.49
N VAL A 8 24.34 4.19 -40.84
CA VAL A 8 24.44 3.95 -39.39
C VAL A 8 25.34 2.77 -39.04
N PHE A 9 25.38 1.73 -39.89
CA PHE A 9 26.06 0.47 -39.55
C PHE A 9 27.27 0.14 -40.44
N GLY A 10 27.52 0.91 -41.51
CA GLY A 10 28.61 0.68 -42.45
C GLY A 10 28.25 -0.31 -43.58
N ALA A 11 28.80 -0.09 -44.77
CA ALA A 11 28.52 -0.92 -45.93
C ALA A 11 29.06 -2.35 -45.73
N GLY A 12 28.19 -3.35 -45.87
CA GLY A 12 28.54 -4.78 -45.79
C GLY A 12 28.13 -5.50 -44.50
N VAL A 13 27.33 -4.88 -43.64
CA VAL A 13 26.74 -5.59 -42.49
C VAL A 13 25.53 -6.38 -42.96
N ASP A 14 25.60 -7.71 -42.88
CA ASP A 14 24.46 -8.60 -43.15
C ASP A 14 23.25 -8.16 -42.33
N SER A 15 22.21 -7.69 -43.00
CA SER A 15 20.96 -7.20 -42.40
C SER A 15 20.06 -8.32 -41.89
N VAL A 16 20.54 -9.56 -41.91
CA VAL A 16 19.86 -10.73 -41.37
C VAL A 16 20.81 -11.42 -40.41
N ARG A 17 20.78 -11.00 -39.15
CA ARG A 17 21.27 -11.87 -38.08
C ARG A 17 20.26 -13.00 -37.92
N PRO A 18 20.69 -14.28 -37.86
CA PRO A 18 19.78 -15.34 -37.44
C PRO A 18 19.22 -14.95 -36.08
N TYR A 19 17.90 -14.79 -36.02
CA TYR A 19 17.19 -14.67 -34.76
C TYR A 19 17.31 -16.02 -34.09
N GLU A 20 18.28 -16.17 -33.20
CA GLU A 20 18.20 -17.21 -32.19
C GLU A 20 17.01 -16.86 -31.30
N PRO A 21 15.92 -17.63 -31.29
CA PRO A 21 14.88 -17.42 -30.31
C PRO A 21 15.53 -17.63 -28.95
N LYS A 22 15.81 -16.52 -28.25
CA LYS A 22 15.99 -16.57 -26.80
C LYS A 22 14.65 -17.00 -26.26
N VAL A 23 14.53 -18.30 -26.02
CA VAL A 23 13.43 -18.83 -25.21
C VAL A 23 13.64 -18.25 -23.83
N THR A 24 13.02 -17.10 -23.61
CA THR A 24 12.91 -16.51 -22.30
C THR A 24 11.83 -17.33 -21.64
N PHE A 25 12.18 -18.51 -21.11
CA PHE A 25 11.33 -19.21 -20.15
C PHE A 25 11.29 -18.34 -18.89
N GLY A 26 10.51 -17.27 -18.92
CA GLY A 26 9.79 -16.87 -17.72
C GLY A 26 8.85 -18.03 -17.40
N ASP A 27 8.90 -18.52 -16.17
CA ASP A 27 8.19 -19.69 -15.63
C ASP A 27 6.92 -20.04 -16.41
N SER A 28 7.08 -20.90 -17.43
CA SER A 28 5.97 -21.27 -18.31
C SER A 28 5.29 -22.47 -17.68
N TYR A 29 4.20 -22.21 -16.97
CA TYR A 29 3.41 -23.26 -16.34
C TYR A 29 2.55 -23.97 -17.39
N LEU A 30 2.80 -25.27 -17.58
CA LEU A 30 1.93 -26.14 -18.34
C LEU A 30 0.81 -26.64 -17.42
N TYR A 31 -0.42 -26.17 -17.65
CA TYR A 31 -1.60 -26.69 -16.97
C TYR A 31 -2.28 -27.73 -17.87
N TRP A 32 -2.57 -28.90 -17.30
CA TRP A 32 -3.50 -29.86 -17.89
C TRP A 32 -4.42 -30.38 -16.78
N VAL A 33 -5.69 -30.57 -17.11
CA VAL A 33 -6.69 -31.04 -16.16
C VAL A 33 -6.44 -32.52 -15.90
N ALA A 34 -6.01 -32.87 -14.69
CA ALA A 34 -5.79 -34.26 -14.29
C ALA A 34 -7.12 -34.97 -13.99
N GLU A 35 -8.06 -34.26 -13.39
CA GLU A 35 -9.39 -34.74 -13.04
C GLU A 35 -10.36 -33.56 -13.04
N ALA A 36 -11.58 -33.78 -13.54
CA ALA A 36 -12.67 -32.83 -13.48
C ALA A 36 -13.82 -33.45 -12.70
N SER A 37 -14.10 -32.94 -11.51
CA SER A 37 -15.30 -33.29 -10.76
C SER A 37 -16.44 -32.32 -11.11
N PRO A 38 -17.71 -32.77 -11.07
CA PRO A 38 -18.85 -31.87 -11.23
C PRO A 38 -18.85 -30.81 -10.14
N SER A 39 -19.21 -29.58 -10.50
CA SER A 39 -19.42 -28.51 -9.51
C SER A 39 -20.47 -28.96 -8.49
N HIS A 40 -20.07 -29.04 -7.23
CA HIS A 40 -20.94 -29.36 -6.09
C HIS A 40 -21.38 -28.07 -5.41
N VAL A 41 -22.67 -27.94 -5.14
CA VAL A 41 -23.20 -26.89 -4.27
C VAL A 41 -23.44 -27.54 -2.91
N PRO A 42 -22.70 -27.15 -1.85
CA PRO A 42 -22.90 -27.71 -0.53
C PRO A 42 -24.33 -27.53 -0.04
N THR A 43 -24.85 -28.54 0.63
CA THR A 43 -26.10 -28.47 1.40
C THR A 43 -25.91 -27.59 2.63
N PHE A 44 -27.02 -27.13 3.23
CA PHE A 44 -26.96 -26.32 4.44
C PHE A 44 -26.27 -27.07 5.59
N GLU A 45 -26.54 -28.36 5.74
CA GLU A 45 -25.91 -29.20 6.77
C GLU A 45 -24.39 -29.24 6.61
N GLU A 46 -23.90 -29.35 5.37
CA GLU A 46 -22.46 -29.39 5.05
C GLU A 46 -21.74 -28.07 5.34
N CYS A 47 -22.41 -26.93 5.23
CA CYS A 47 -21.81 -25.60 5.47
C CYS A 47 -22.31 -24.88 6.73
N SER A 48 -23.18 -25.53 7.52
CA SER A 48 -23.83 -24.92 8.69
C SER A 48 -22.84 -24.36 9.70
N ASP A 49 -21.77 -25.08 10.00
CA ASP A 49 -20.71 -24.63 10.91
C ASP A 49 -19.94 -23.42 10.36
N GLU A 50 -19.71 -23.35 9.05
CA GLU A 50 -19.06 -22.21 8.41
C GLU A 50 -19.94 -20.97 8.43
N ILE A 51 -21.24 -21.13 8.20
CA ILE A 51 -22.24 -20.05 8.31
C ILE A 51 -22.28 -19.53 9.74
N ILE A 52 -22.33 -20.41 10.74
CA ILE A 52 -22.32 -20.02 12.15
C ILE A 52 -21.03 -19.30 12.52
N ARG A 53 -19.88 -19.80 12.04
CA ARG A 53 -18.58 -19.15 12.24
C ARG A 53 -18.56 -17.74 11.65
N PHE A 54 -19.00 -17.60 10.40
CA PHE A 54 -19.09 -16.31 9.71
C PHE A 54 -20.01 -15.35 10.47
N TRP A 55 -21.22 -15.80 10.85
CA TRP A 55 -22.17 -14.98 11.59
C TRP A 55 -21.63 -14.52 12.95
N ARG A 56 -20.94 -15.40 13.69
CA ARG A 56 -20.28 -15.05 14.95
C ARG A 56 -19.19 -14.01 14.75
N TRP A 57 -18.42 -14.15 13.67
CA TRP A 57 -17.37 -13.21 13.33
C TRP A 57 -17.95 -11.83 12.98
N GLU A 58 -18.99 -11.74 12.15
CA GLU A 58 -19.68 -10.47 11.88
C GLU A 58 -20.19 -9.81 13.18
N LYS A 59 -20.79 -10.60 14.08
CA LYS A 59 -21.26 -10.09 15.38
C LYS A 59 -20.12 -9.64 16.28
N ALA A 60 -18.97 -10.30 16.24
CA ALA A 60 -17.79 -9.86 16.98
C ALA A 60 -17.30 -8.49 16.49
N VAL A 61 -17.29 -8.27 15.18
CA VAL A 61 -16.90 -6.99 14.57
C VAL A 61 -17.87 -5.87 14.96
N GLU A 62 -19.19 -6.12 14.93
CA GLU A 62 -20.20 -5.16 15.39
C GLU A 62 -19.98 -4.76 16.86
N LEU A 63 -19.72 -5.73 17.73
CA LEU A 63 -19.46 -5.47 19.15
C LEU A 63 -18.16 -4.69 19.36
N ALA A 64 -17.09 -5.01 18.60
CA ALA A 64 -15.83 -4.29 18.65
C ALA A 64 -15.96 -2.83 18.18
N LYS A 65 -16.74 -2.58 17.12
CA LYS A 65 -17.10 -1.22 16.67
C LYS A 65 -17.81 -0.44 17.78
N ALA A 66 -18.84 -1.04 18.38
CA ALA A 66 -19.59 -0.39 19.44
C ALA A 66 -18.72 -0.09 20.69
N ASP A 67 -17.74 -0.94 20.99
CA ASP A 67 -16.77 -0.68 22.06
C ASP A 67 -15.83 0.49 21.71
N ALA A 68 -15.30 0.52 20.48
CA ALA A 68 -14.48 1.62 19.99
C ALA A 68 -15.25 2.96 20.01
N GLU A 69 -16.52 2.96 19.58
CA GLU A 69 -17.39 4.14 19.64
C GLU A 69 -17.57 4.65 21.08
N LYS A 70 -17.80 3.75 22.03
CA LYS A 70 -17.92 4.11 23.45
C LYS A 70 -16.63 4.69 24.00
N LYS A 71 -15.48 4.11 23.65
CA LYS A 71 -14.16 4.62 24.06
C LYS A 71 -13.94 6.03 23.51
N LEU A 72 -14.25 6.28 22.24
CA LEU A 72 -14.12 7.61 21.65
C LEU A 72 -15.08 8.62 22.28
N ALA A 73 -16.34 8.22 22.54
CA ALA A 73 -17.35 9.08 23.17
C ALA A 73 -17.01 9.44 24.63
N ALA A 74 -16.22 8.62 25.32
CA ALA A 74 -15.76 8.90 26.68
C ALA A 74 -14.67 9.99 26.74
N ILE A 75 -14.04 10.32 25.60
CA ILE A 75 -13.01 11.35 25.53
C ILE A 75 -13.69 12.71 25.33
N SER A 76 -13.57 13.59 26.32
CA SER A 76 -14.21 14.91 26.28
C SER A 76 -13.29 15.97 25.65
N GLY A 77 -13.86 16.81 24.78
CA GLY A 77 -13.17 17.98 24.22
C GLY A 77 -11.92 17.63 23.42
N ASP A 78 -10.86 18.40 23.63
CA ASP A 78 -9.59 18.30 22.87
C ASP A 78 -8.61 17.26 23.47
N GLN A 79 -9.04 16.46 24.45
CA GLN A 79 -8.22 15.43 25.04
C GLN A 79 -7.77 14.42 23.96
N THR A 80 -6.49 14.02 24.02
CA THR A 80 -5.94 13.02 23.09
C THR A 80 -6.25 11.60 23.57
N LEU A 81 -6.20 10.63 22.66
CA LEU A 81 -6.28 9.21 23.01
C LEU A 81 -5.21 8.86 24.04
N LYS A 82 -3.98 9.37 23.84
CA LYS A 82 -2.84 9.13 24.73
C LYS A 82 -3.09 9.67 26.14
N ASP A 83 -3.75 10.82 26.27
CA ASP A 83 -4.14 11.36 27.58
C ASP A 83 -5.20 10.49 28.28
N ALA A 84 -6.08 9.83 27.51
CA ALA A 84 -7.18 9.03 28.03
C ALA A 84 -6.79 7.59 28.38
N PHE A 85 -5.95 6.96 27.55
CA PHE A 85 -5.65 5.52 27.62
C PHE A 85 -4.15 5.21 27.82
N GLY A 86 -3.28 6.23 27.88
CA GLY A 86 -1.86 6.07 28.21
C GLY A 86 -1.12 5.15 27.25
N ASP A 87 -0.38 4.19 27.80
CA ASP A 87 0.51 3.28 27.07
C ASP A 87 -0.23 2.24 26.21
N GLU A 88 -1.57 2.15 26.31
CA GLU A 88 -2.38 1.34 25.40
C GLU A 88 -2.46 1.97 23.99
N VAL A 89 -2.13 3.25 23.87
CA VAL A 89 -2.19 3.99 22.61
C VAL A 89 -0.88 3.91 21.87
N ILE A 90 -0.96 3.44 20.64
CA ILE A 90 0.15 3.39 19.70
C ILE A 90 0.13 4.65 18.84
N GLU A 91 1.25 5.35 18.79
CA GLU A 91 1.44 6.51 17.92
C GLU A 91 2.13 6.07 16.62
N SER A 92 1.45 6.23 15.50
CA SER A 92 2.01 5.92 14.19
C SER A 92 3.03 6.97 13.75
N ARG A 93 3.98 6.55 12.92
CA ARG A 93 4.79 7.46 12.11
C ARG A 93 3.90 8.10 11.03
N PRO A 94 4.25 9.28 10.49
CA PRO A 94 3.53 9.87 9.38
C PRO A 94 3.42 8.92 8.18
N PHE A 95 2.25 8.89 7.54
CA PHE A 95 1.97 8.05 6.37
C PHE A 95 0.99 8.74 5.41
N SER A 96 1.00 8.32 4.15
CA SER A 96 0.08 8.76 3.09
C SER A 96 -0.97 7.69 2.81
N TYR A 97 -2.05 8.02 2.08
CA TYR A 97 -3.05 7.00 1.69
C TYR A 97 -2.40 5.94 0.80
N TRP A 98 -1.66 6.39 -0.21
CA TRP A 98 -0.99 5.55 -1.19
C TRP A 98 0.53 5.65 -1.06
N SER A 99 1.21 4.52 -1.26
CA SER A 99 2.66 4.45 -1.38
C SER A 99 3.05 3.73 -2.66
N VAL A 100 4.21 4.08 -3.21
CA VAL A 100 4.82 3.36 -4.32
C VAL A 100 5.78 2.33 -3.73
N GLY A 101 5.60 1.06 -4.10
CA GLY A 101 6.34 -0.06 -3.55
C GLY A 101 7.87 0.12 -3.62
N GLY A 102 8.50 0.13 -2.44
CA GLY A 102 9.97 0.17 -2.28
C GLY A 102 10.54 -1.02 -1.49
N GLY A 103 9.75 -2.06 -1.25
CA GLY A 103 10.13 -3.17 -0.36
C GLY A 103 10.60 -4.46 -1.03
N ASN A 104 10.34 -4.65 -2.33
CA ASN A 104 10.74 -5.86 -3.06
C ASN A 104 11.21 -5.51 -4.47
N ILE A 105 12.29 -6.16 -4.92
CA ILE A 105 12.97 -5.89 -6.19
C ILE A 105 12.04 -6.09 -7.42
N GLY A 106 10.88 -6.75 -7.25
CA GLY A 106 9.86 -6.95 -8.28
C GLY A 106 8.63 -6.01 -8.23
N SER A 107 8.52 -5.13 -7.24
CA SER A 107 7.32 -4.28 -7.03
C SER A 107 7.57 -2.79 -7.26
N PHE A 108 8.71 -2.43 -7.85
CA PHE A 108 9.03 -1.04 -8.19
C PHE A 108 7.93 -0.43 -9.07
N GLY A 109 7.31 0.66 -8.60
CA GLY A 109 6.29 1.41 -9.33
C GLY A 109 4.84 0.97 -9.08
N GLN A 110 4.58 -0.06 -8.28
CA GLN A 110 3.21 -0.42 -7.92
C GLN A 110 2.67 0.50 -6.83
N ILE A 111 1.51 1.11 -7.09
CA ILE A 111 0.76 1.86 -6.09
C ILE A 111 0.04 0.87 -5.19
N THR A 112 0.28 0.97 -3.89
CA THR A 112 -0.32 0.13 -2.84
C THR A 112 -0.77 1.01 -1.68
N ILE A 113 -1.69 0.49 -0.85
CA ILE A 113 -2.05 1.15 0.42
C ILE A 113 -0.77 1.29 1.25
N SER A 114 -0.51 2.47 1.78
CA SER A 114 0.72 2.68 2.55
C SER A 114 0.72 1.86 3.84
N PRO A 115 1.86 1.27 4.21
CA PRO A 115 2.01 0.66 5.53
C PRO A 115 1.93 1.74 6.61
N VAL A 116 1.19 1.46 7.69
CA VAL A 116 1.17 2.32 8.89
C VAL A 116 2.17 1.76 9.88
N ASN A 117 3.33 2.41 9.97
CA ASN A 117 4.42 1.98 10.83
C ASN A 117 4.36 2.68 12.18
N TYR A 118 4.72 1.98 13.25
CA TYR A 118 4.82 2.54 14.59
C TYR A 118 6.07 2.01 15.31
N SER A 119 6.49 2.71 16.36
CA SER A 119 7.64 2.30 17.16
C SER A 119 7.15 1.68 18.46
N LYS A 120 7.72 0.53 18.83
CA LYS A 120 7.44 -0.17 20.08
C LYS A 120 8.74 -0.47 20.80
N THR A 121 8.85 -0.08 22.06
CA THR A 121 10.01 -0.40 22.89
C THR A 121 9.70 -1.66 23.71
N GLY A 122 10.49 -2.70 23.52
CA GLY A 122 10.40 -3.95 24.28
C GLY A 122 10.84 -3.76 25.74
N ALA A 123 10.55 -4.77 26.57
CA ALA A 123 10.95 -4.79 27.98
C ALA A 123 12.49 -4.83 28.17
N ASP A 124 13.23 -5.18 27.13
CA ASP A 124 14.69 -5.15 27.03
C ASP A 124 15.25 -3.76 26.69
N GLY A 125 14.38 -2.76 26.50
CA GLY A 125 14.74 -1.40 26.10
C GLY A 125 15.05 -1.24 24.62
N VAL A 126 14.85 -2.28 23.80
CA VAL A 126 15.07 -2.22 22.35
C VAL A 126 13.83 -1.69 21.66
N THR A 127 13.99 -0.61 20.90
CA THR A 127 12.91 -0.08 20.06
C THR A 127 12.91 -0.75 18.70
N VAL A 128 11.80 -1.39 18.36
CA VAL A 128 11.56 -1.98 17.04
C VAL A 128 10.49 -1.16 16.30
N THR A 129 10.59 -1.13 14.97
CA THR A 129 9.52 -0.61 14.11
C THR A 129 8.63 -1.78 13.71
N GLU A 130 7.35 -1.66 14.00
CA GLU A 130 6.32 -2.60 13.59
C GLU A 130 5.37 -1.92 12.58
N THR A 131 4.62 -2.72 11.84
CA THR A 131 3.63 -2.26 10.86
C THR A 131 2.27 -2.80 11.25
N LEU A 132 1.22 -1.98 11.12
CA LEU A 132 -0.14 -2.48 11.21
C LEU A 132 -0.44 -3.33 9.98
N ASP A 133 -0.83 -4.58 10.22
CA ASP A 133 -1.06 -5.56 9.16
C ASP A 133 -2.43 -5.38 8.51
N ASP A 134 -2.52 -5.81 7.25
CA ASP A 134 -3.76 -5.96 6.48
C ASP A 134 -4.67 -4.72 6.48
N LEU A 135 -4.13 -3.50 6.53
CA LEU A 135 -4.96 -2.29 6.46
C LEU A 135 -5.61 -2.13 5.07
N GLY A 136 -6.89 -1.76 5.07
CA GLY A 136 -7.71 -1.59 3.86
C GLY A 136 -8.39 -0.23 3.77
N GLN A 137 -9.29 -0.10 2.80
CA GLN A 137 -10.08 1.12 2.59
C GLN A 137 -10.92 1.49 3.82
N GLU A 138 -11.49 0.49 4.51
CA GLU A 138 -12.29 0.71 5.73
C GLU A 138 -11.49 1.27 6.91
N PHE A 139 -10.16 1.21 6.86
CA PHE A 139 -9.28 1.95 7.76
C PHE A 139 -8.93 3.31 7.18
N MET A 140 -8.48 3.35 5.93
CA MET A 140 -7.87 4.55 5.33
C MET A 140 -8.87 5.67 5.06
N ASP A 141 -10.05 5.35 4.54
CA ASP A 141 -11.07 6.33 4.17
C ASP A 141 -11.49 7.24 5.35
N PRO A 142 -11.91 6.71 6.52
CA PRO A 142 -12.27 7.56 7.65
C PRO A 142 -11.08 8.34 8.21
N VAL A 143 -9.88 7.74 8.24
CA VAL A 143 -8.68 8.39 8.78
C VAL A 143 -8.26 9.60 7.93
N PHE A 144 -8.26 9.47 6.60
CA PHE A 144 -7.90 10.57 5.71
C PHE A 144 -9.04 11.58 5.50
N ALA A 145 -10.29 11.19 5.71
CA ALA A 145 -11.44 12.10 5.72
C ALA A 145 -11.48 12.99 6.98
N ALA A 146 -10.92 12.53 8.10
CA ALA A 146 -10.88 13.30 9.34
C ALA A 146 -9.99 14.54 9.22
N GLU A 147 -10.36 15.58 9.97
CA GLU A 147 -9.54 16.77 10.19
C GLU A 147 -8.49 16.54 11.29
N ALA A 148 -7.49 17.42 11.40
CA ALA A 148 -6.55 17.38 12.52
C ALA A 148 -7.30 17.50 13.87
N GLY A 149 -6.94 16.65 14.83
CA GLY A 149 -7.65 16.43 16.09
C GLY A 149 -8.87 15.49 15.99
N GLY A 150 -9.33 15.16 14.78
CA GLY A 150 -10.49 14.32 14.52
C GLY A 150 -10.31 12.89 15.03
N LYS A 151 -11.38 12.32 15.54
CA LYS A 151 -11.43 10.96 16.10
C LYS A 151 -12.38 10.11 15.26
N VAL A 152 -11.91 8.97 14.78
CA VAL A 152 -12.64 8.08 13.87
C VAL A 152 -12.39 6.62 14.19
N ILE A 153 -13.15 5.74 13.55
CA ILE A 153 -12.98 4.29 13.64
C ILE A 153 -12.54 3.79 12.28
N GLY A 154 -11.50 2.95 12.29
CA GLY A 154 -11.02 2.22 11.12
C GLY A 154 -11.02 0.72 11.38
N ILE A 155 -11.05 -0.09 10.33
CA ILE A 155 -11.04 -1.55 10.43
C ILE A 155 -10.05 -2.09 9.42
N ASP A 156 -9.29 -3.12 9.81
CA ASP A 156 -8.45 -3.85 8.87
C ASP A 156 -9.29 -4.53 7.76
N TYR A 157 -8.62 -4.87 6.67
CA TYR A 157 -9.22 -5.51 5.50
C TYR A 157 -9.83 -6.87 5.82
N ARG A 158 -9.26 -7.60 6.79
CA ARG A 158 -9.77 -8.90 7.22
C ARG A 158 -10.80 -8.80 8.32
N HIS A 159 -11.24 -7.61 8.72
CA HIS A 159 -12.19 -7.42 9.83
C HIS A 159 -11.82 -8.23 11.10
N GLU A 160 -10.53 -8.38 11.40
CA GLU A 160 -10.04 -9.03 12.60
C GLU A 160 -9.80 -8.00 13.71
N THR A 161 -9.50 -6.75 13.35
CA THR A 161 -9.15 -5.68 14.28
C THR A 161 -9.87 -4.37 13.96
N VAL A 162 -10.55 -3.82 14.97
CA VAL A 162 -11.16 -2.48 14.92
C VAL A 162 -10.26 -1.50 15.66
N TYR A 163 -9.93 -0.40 15.00
CA TYR A 163 -9.06 0.66 15.51
C TYR A 163 -9.87 1.91 15.85
N ALA A 164 -9.69 2.42 17.07
CA ALA A 164 -10.06 3.78 17.42
C ALA A 164 -8.87 4.70 17.12
N VAL A 165 -9.04 5.63 16.19
CA VAL A 165 -7.95 6.45 15.64
C VAL A 165 -8.20 7.92 15.95
N GLN A 166 -7.13 8.64 16.31
CA GLN A 166 -7.13 10.10 16.37
C GLN A 166 -6.08 10.63 15.40
N VAL A 167 -6.50 11.51 14.50
CA VAL A 167 -5.58 12.23 13.61
C VAL A 167 -4.95 13.36 14.40
N LEU A 168 -3.65 13.31 14.67
CA LEU A 168 -2.95 14.36 15.41
C LEU A 168 -2.68 15.57 14.53
N GLU A 169 -2.16 15.31 13.33
CA GLU A 169 -1.77 16.33 12.36
C GLU A 169 -2.09 15.84 10.95
N LYS A 170 -2.44 16.77 10.07
CA LYS A 170 -2.76 16.49 8.67
C LYS A 170 -1.98 17.47 7.79
N GLU A 171 -0.95 16.97 7.12
CA GLU A 171 -0.22 17.75 6.12
C GLU A 171 -0.88 17.56 4.75
N THR A 172 -1.50 18.62 4.23
CA THR A 172 -1.93 18.70 2.84
C THR A 172 -0.84 19.38 2.01
N THR A 173 0.26 18.68 1.74
CA THR A 173 1.30 19.20 0.84
C THR A 173 1.61 18.21 -0.28
N GLY A 174 1.19 18.55 -1.51
CA GLY A 174 1.85 18.11 -2.74
C GLY A 174 1.08 17.17 -3.67
N PRO A 175 1.52 17.09 -4.95
CA PRO A 175 0.78 16.63 -6.12
C PRO A 175 0.44 15.13 -6.16
N LEU A 176 0.84 14.32 -5.17
CA LEU A 176 0.56 12.88 -5.14
C LEU A 176 -0.93 12.54 -5.17
N SER A 177 -1.79 13.40 -4.60
CA SER A 177 -3.24 13.25 -4.73
C SER A 177 -3.72 13.51 -6.17
N GLU A 178 -3.14 14.50 -6.87
CA GLU A 178 -3.41 14.75 -8.29
C GLU A 178 -2.87 13.61 -9.17
N THR A 179 -1.67 13.11 -8.90
CA THR A 179 -1.06 12.00 -9.65
C THR A 179 -1.79 10.67 -9.42
N ALA A 180 -2.27 10.41 -8.20
CA ALA A 180 -3.10 9.23 -7.89
C ALA A 180 -4.47 9.29 -8.58
N VAL A 181 -5.11 10.47 -8.60
CA VAL A 181 -6.36 10.70 -9.36
C VAL A 181 -6.12 10.57 -10.87
N MET A 182 -5.03 11.10 -11.40
CA MET A 182 -4.65 10.94 -12.81
C MET A 182 -4.37 9.48 -13.19
N ASN A 183 -3.76 8.69 -12.30
CA ASN A 183 -3.54 7.26 -12.54
C ASN A 183 -4.83 6.44 -12.52
N GLN A 184 -5.77 6.76 -11.62
CA GLN A 184 -7.07 6.07 -11.56
C GLN A 184 -8.01 6.44 -12.71
N THR A 185 -7.83 7.63 -13.30
CA THR A 185 -8.63 8.13 -14.44
C THR A 185 -7.93 7.96 -15.78
N ALA A 186 -6.71 7.37 -15.81
CA ALA A 186 -5.93 7.18 -17.02
C ALA A 186 -6.65 6.25 -18.01
N PRO A 187 -7.07 6.75 -19.19
CA PRO A 187 -7.95 6.00 -20.08
C PRO A 187 -7.27 4.84 -20.82
N ASN A 188 -5.93 4.68 -20.74
CA ASN A 188 -5.21 3.58 -21.37
C ASN A 188 -3.84 3.29 -20.70
N PRO A 189 -3.22 2.11 -20.97
CA PRO A 189 -1.93 1.70 -20.39
C PRO A 189 -0.73 2.59 -20.73
N ASN A 190 -0.78 3.34 -21.83
CA ASN A 190 0.28 4.31 -22.18
C ASN A 190 0.19 5.56 -21.30
N ALA A 191 -1.01 5.98 -20.90
CA ALA A 191 -1.20 7.05 -19.94
C ALA A 191 -0.67 6.65 -18.55
N THR A 192 -0.87 5.39 -18.12
CA THR A 192 -0.24 4.85 -16.90
C THR A 192 1.29 4.87 -16.97
N ARG A 193 1.88 4.64 -18.15
CA ARG A 193 3.34 4.68 -18.36
C ARG A 193 3.91 6.11 -18.32
N ILE A 194 3.16 7.09 -18.84
CA ILE A 194 3.52 8.51 -18.77
C ILE A 194 3.42 9.00 -17.33
N VAL A 195 2.32 8.69 -16.64
CA VAL A 195 2.18 9.00 -15.21
C VAL A 195 3.26 8.31 -14.38
N GLY A 196 3.65 7.08 -14.73
CA GLY A 196 4.79 6.39 -14.09
C GLY A 196 6.14 7.09 -14.30
N ALA A 197 6.36 7.73 -15.46
CA ALA A 197 7.55 8.55 -15.71
C ALA A 197 7.51 9.86 -14.91
N ASP A 198 6.35 10.51 -14.86
CA ASP A 198 6.13 11.74 -14.08
C ASP A 198 6.27 11.49 -12.57
N ILE A 199 5.84 10.31 -12.08
CA ILE A 199 6.11 9.86 -10.70
C ILE A 199 7.61 9.70 -10.46
N GLY A 200 8.36 9.19 -11.44
CA GLY A 200 9.81 9.06 -11.37
C GLY A 200 10.51 10.42 -11.20
N GLU A 201 10.13 11.41 -12.01
CA GLU A 201 10.66 12.78 -11.93
C GLU A 201 10.25 13.46 -10.60
N PHE A 202 8.98 13.32 -10.20
CA PHE A 202 8.50 13.84 -8.92
C PHE A 202 9.25 13.25 -7.72
N LEU A 203 9.48 11.94 -7.70
CA LEU A 203 10.21 11.28 -6.61
C LEU A 203 11.68 11.74 -6.55
N GLN A 204 12.30 11.97 -7.69
CA GLN A 204 13.66 12.50 -7.77
C GLN A 204 13.73 13.93 -7.23
N ASP A 205 12.80 14.80 -7.65
CA ASP A 205 12.72 16.19 -7.19
C ASP A 205 12.40 16.26 -5.69
N TRP A 206 11.48 15.42 -5.21
CA TRP A 206 11.15 15.32 -3.80
C TRP A 206 12.35 14.86 -2.95
N PHE A 207 13.12 13.88 -3.44
CA PHE A 207 14.32 13.40 -2.75
C PHE A 207 15.41 14.49 -2.68
N LEU A 208 15.66 15.19 -3.79
CA LEU A 208 16.61 16.31 -3.86
C LEU A 208 16.20 17.48 -2.95
N ASP A 209 14.90 17.78 -2.89
CA ASP A 209 14.39 18.82 -2.01
C ASP A 209 14.48 18.42 -0.52
N LEU A 210 14.28 17.14 -0.20
CA LEU A 210 14.52 16.58 1.13
C LEU A 210 15.99 16.69 1.54
N GLU A 211 16.93 16.33 0.67
CA GLU A 211 18.37 16.48 0.90
C GLU A 211 18.74 17.93 1.19
N LYS A 212 18.17 18.87 0.43
CA LYS A 212 18.39 20.30 0.60
C LYS A 212 17.81 20.82 1.90
N ARG A 213 16.56 20.46 2.24
CA ARG A 213 15.88 20.87 3.49
C ARG A 213 16.55 20.30 4.74
N ARG A 214 17.12 19.09 4.65
CA ARG A 214 17.76 18.40 5.78
C ARG A 214 19.29 18.55 5.80
N ASN A 215 19.87 19.28 4.84
CA ASN A 215 21.31 19.49 4.70
C ASN A 215 22.10 18.17 4.76
N LEU A 216 21.55 17.13 4.13
CA LEU A 216 22.15 15.79 4.12
C LEU A 216 23.40 15.82 3.25
N ARG A 217 24.48 15.21 3.75
CA ARG A 217 25.73 15.00 3.00
C ARG A 217 26.04 13.52 3.01
N TRP A 218 26.09 12.92 1.82
CA TRP A 218 26.51 11.54 1.64
C TRP A 218 28.03 11.45 1.76
N THR A 219 28.51 10.77 2.79
CA THR A 219 29.91 10.32 2.85
C THR A 219 29.98 8.93 2.24
N ILE A 220 30.71 8.80 1.14
CA ILE A 220 31.10 7.51 0.62
C ILE A 220 32.38 7.14 1.38
N ASP A 221 32.29 6.19 2.31
CA ASP A 221 33.48 5.62 2.93
C ASP A 221 34.25 4.84 1.86
N GLN A 222 35.50 5.24 1.62
CA GLN A 222 36.44 4.55 0.74
C GLN A 222 37.23 3.48 1.49
#